data_AF-A0A6I3SJK9-F1
#
_entry.id   AF-A0A6I3SJK9-F1
#
_cell.length_a   1.000
_cell.length_b   1.000
_cell.length_c   1.000
_cell.angle_alpha   90.00
_cell.angle_beta   90.00
_cell.angle_gamma   90.00
#
_symmetry.space_group_name_H-M   'P 1'
#
loop_
_entity.id
_entity.type
_entity.pdbx_description
1 polymer ?
#
loop_
_entity_poly.entity_id
_entity_poly.type
_entity_poly.pdbx_seq_one_letter_code
_entity_poly.pdbx_strand_id
1 'polypeptide(L)' 'MSDEQIKEYLLELIAGEESAYGYRKLGICLQRQHQLIINDKKTYRLCKELDILIPQRG' A
#
# COMPACT_ATOMS: atom_id res chain seq x y z
N MET A 1 0.92 -14.43 5.65
CA MET A 1 0.91 -13.48 4.51
C MET A 1 2.26 -12.81 4.49
N SER A 2 3.07 -13.12 3.49
CA SER A 2 4.48 -12.71 3.42
C SER A 2 4.61 -11.25 3.00
N ASP A 3 5.76 -10.64 3.28
CA ASP A 3 6.00 -9.24 2.92
C ASP A 3 6.02 -9.06 1.40
N GLU A 4 6.55 -10.04 0.65
CA GLU A 4 6.51 -10.06 -0.82
C GLU A 4 5.08 -10.06 -1.39
N GLN A 5 4.17 -10.86 -0.82
CA GLN A 5 2.78 -10.88 -1.30
C GLN A 5 2.06 -9.54 -1.06
N ILE A 6 2.34 -8.89 0.06
CA ILE A 6 1.77 -7.56 0.35
C ILE A 6 2.35 -6.53 -0.63
N LYS A 7 3.63 -6.64 -0.97
CA LYS A 7 4.28 -5.77 -1.95
C LYS A 7 3.66 -5.93 -3.34
N GLU A 8 3.37 -7.15 -3.77
CA GLU A 8 2.67 -7.37 -5.05
C GLU A 8 1.30 -6.69 -5.06
N TYR A 9 0.48 -6.87 -4.02
CA TYR A 9 -0.82 -6.20 -3.96
C TYR A 9 -0.72 -4.68 -3.94
N LEU A 10 0.30 -4.11 -3.25
CA LEU A 10 0.56 -2.67 -3.28
C LEU A 10 0.91 -2.18 -4.68
N LEU A 11 1.69 -2.94 -5.45
CA LEU A 11 2.04 -2.61 -6.83
C LEU A 11 0.83 -2.73 -7.77
N GLU A 12 -0.02 -3.76 -7.60
CA GLU A 12 -1.26 -3.90 -8.35
C GLU A 12 -2.22 -2.72 -8.11
N LEU A 13 -2.37 -2.28 -6.86
CA LEU A 13 -3.16 -1.10 -6.50
C LEU A 13 -2.66 0.16 -7.20
N ILE A 14 -1.34 0.38 -7.20
CA ILE A 14 -0.71 1.56 -7.80
C ILE A 14 -0.71 1.52 -9.33
N ALA A 15 -0.59 0.32 -9.92
CA ALA A 15 -0.70 0.14 -11.36
C ALA A 15 -2.13 0.43 -11.87
N GLY A 16 -3.13 0.34 -11.00
CA GLY A 16 -4.52 0.71 -11.28
C GLY A 16 -4.82 2.19 -11.05
N GLU A 17 -6.08 2.46 -10.72
CA GLU A 17 -6.61 3.83 -10.51
C GLU A 17 -6.08 4.49 -9.21
N GLU A 18 -5.38 3.73 -8.36
CA GLU A 18 -4.95 4.17 -7.04
C GLU A 18 -3.49 4.66 -6.99
N SER A 19 -2.89 4.94 -8.14
CA SER A 19 -1.56 5.55 -8.26
C SER A 19 -1.41 6.86 -7.48
N ALA A 20 -2.51 7.58 -7.23
CA ALA A 20 -2.53 8.82 -6.46
C ALA A 20 -2.68 8.62 -4.93
N TYR A 21 -2.77 7.39 -4.44
CA TYR A 21 -3.08 7.09 -3.05
C TYR A 21 -1.83 6.97 -2.18
N GLY A 22 -1.77 7.75 -1.10
CA GLY A 22 -0.77 7.55 -0.06
C GLY A 22 -0.99 6.24 0.71
N TYR A 23 0.03 5.82 1.47
CA TYR A 23 0.06 4.53 2.18
C TYR A 23 -1.17 4.25 3.07
N ARG A 24 -1.80 5.28 3.65
CA ARG A 24 -3.05 5.14 4.42
C ARG A 24 -4.22 4.63 3.58
N LYS A 25 -4.40 5.19 2.38
CA LYS A 25 -5.47 4.77 1.47
C LYS A 25 -5.17 3.40 0.88
N LEU A 26 -3.89 3.11 0.55
CA LEU A 26 -3.46 1.77 0.14
C LEU A 26 -3.78 0.72 1.21
N GLY A 27 -3.56 1.02 2.49
CA GLY A 27 -3.96 0.15 3.60
C GLY A 27 -5.46 -0.14 3.65
N ILE A 28 -6.30 0.87 3.37
CA ILE A 28 -7.76 0.71 3.30
C ILE A 28 -8.14 -0.18 2.11
N CYS A 29 -7.49 -0.02 0.96
CA CYS A 29 -7.80 -0.81 -0.22
C CYS A 29 -7.33 -2.26 -0.10
N LEU A 30 -6.20 -2.52 0.55
CA LEU A 30 -5.80 -3.87 0.98
C LEU A 30 -6.87 -4.54 1.86
N GLN A 31 -7.48 -3.79 2.78
CA GLN A 31 -8.57 -4.30 3.61
C GLN A 31 -9.83 -4.57 2.78
N ARG A 32 -10.20 -3.69 1.84
CA ARG A 32 -11.44 -3.83 1.07
C ARG A 32 -11.37 -4.90 -0.02
N GLN A 33 -10.26 -4.96 -0.76
CA GLN A 33 -10.11 -5.86 -1.90
C GLN A 33 -9.60 -7.25 -1.49
N HIS A 34 -8.68 -7.31 -0.53
CA HIS A 34 -8.03 -8.55 -0.13
C HIS A 34 -8.38 -9.00 1.29
N GLN A 35 -9.31 -8.31 1.97
CA GLN A 35 -9.67 -8.58 3.38
C GLN A 35 -8.44 -8.60 4.31
N LEU A 36 -7.40 -7.85 3.94
CA LEU A 36 -6.11 -7.87 4.60
C LEU A 36 -6.04 -6.78 5.66
N ILE A 37 -6.04 -7.17 6.94
CA ILE A 37 -5.83 -6.25 8.06
C ILE A 37 -4.32 -6.13 8.31
N ILE A 38 -3.73 -5.02 7.88
CA ILE A 38 -2.31 -4.72 8.03
C ILE A 38 -2.11 -3.46 8.89
N ASN A 39 -1.06 -3.46 9.71
CA ASN A 39 -0.69 -2.32 10.53
C ASN A 39 -0.12 -1.18 9.66
N ASP A 40 -0.55 0.07 9.90
CA ASP A 40 -0.04 1.27 9.24
C ASP A 40 1.49 1.36 9.21
N LYS A 41 2.18 0.93 10.29
CA LYS A 41 3.64 0.89 10.34
C LYS A 41 4.22 -0.08 9.32
N LYS A 42 3.58 -1.23 9.12
CA LYS A 42 4.01 -2.24 8.15
C LYS A 42 3.75 -1.74 6.73
N THR A 43 2.56 -1.20 6.46
CA THR A 43 2.22 -0.60 5.16
C THR A 43 3.18 0.51 4.78
N TYR A 44 3.51 1.42 5.72
CA TYR A 44 4.49 2.48 5.50
C TYR A 44 5.88 1.94 5.16
N ARG A 45 6.38 0.95 5.90
CA ARG A 45 7.69 0.33 5.63
C ARG A 45 7.73 -0.31 4.25
N LEU A 46 6.71 -1.06 3.88
CA LEU A 46 6.64 -1.72 2.57
C LEU A 46 6.51 -0.70 1.43
N CYS A 47 5.70 0.35 1.61
CA CYS A 47 5.62 1.45 0.63
C CYS A 47 6.95 2.18 0.48
N LYS A 48 7.72 2.33 1.58
CA LYS A 48 9.07 2.92 1.54
C LYS A 48 10.06 2.04 0.78
N GLU A 49 10.03 0.73 1.00
CA GLU A 49 10.91 -0.23 0.32
C GLU A 49 10.62 -0.34 -1.17
N LEU A 50 9.36 -0.14 -1.58
CA LEU A 50 8.93 -0.12 -2.98
C LEU A 50 9.11 1.25 -3.66
N ASP A 51 9.58 2.27 -2.93
CA ASP A 51 9.71 3.66 -3.40
C ASP A 51 8.40 4.27 -3.95
N ILE A 52 7.27 3.84 -3.40
CA ILE A 52 5.92 4.29 -3.79
C ILE A 52 5.31 5.28 -2.79
N LEU A 53 6.10 5.75 -1.82
CA LEU A 53 5.63 6.74 -0.86
C LEU A 53 5.38 8.07 -1.55
N ILE A 54 4.12 8.44 -1.65
CA ILE A 54 3.74 9.75 -2.17
C ILE A 54 4.13 10.82 -1.13
N PRO A 55 4.84 11.89 -1.53
CA PRO A 55 5.16 12.99 -0.63
C PRO A 55 3.87 13.59 -0.08
N GLN A 56 3.85 13.84 1.22
CA GLN A 56 2.72 14.49 1.88
C GLN A 56 2.64 15.92 1.31
N ARG A 57 1.68 16.13 0.40
CA ARG A 57 1.39 17.46 -0.15
C ARG A 57 0.81 18.28 1.00
N GLY A 58 1.65 19.13 1.60
CA GLY A 58 1.23 20.18 2.52
C GLY A 58 0.40 21.25 1.81
#